data_AF-A0A2J6H769-F1
#
_entry.id   AF-A0A2J6H769-F1
#
_cell.length_a   1.000
_cell.length_b   1.000
_cell.length_c   1.000
_cell.angle_alpha   90.00
_cell.angle_beta   90.00
_cell.angle_gamma   90.00
#
_symmetry.space_group_name_H-M   'P 1'
#
loop_
_entity.id
_entity.type
_entity.pdbx_description
1 polymer ?
#
loop_
_entity_poly.entity_id
_entity_poly.type
_entity_poly.pdbx_seq_one_letter_code
_entity_poly.pdbx_strand_id
1 'polypeptide(L)'
;MVRKRALKIVVPLVALFFVAAFAKHRFIDGKIQQVGTLKSRDMDETSGIAASAVNPGLYYVHNDSGDSSRFFAITESGELKSTIKFKGDPKEPLGVRDCEDIAVGPGPVKKKSYVYLGDIGDNSAIRKFITIYRFAENKHWQDAGKTEAVPAVINLRYPDGAWDAESLAIDPLDKLIYIITKRGDSVRVYTSPLVPPAGDTVTLTFRVRLFFAGLKPFKW
;
A
#
# COMPACT_ATOMS: atom_id res chain seq x y z
N MET A 1 34.24 -42.57 -22.52
CA MET A 1 33.57 -42.18 -23.80
C MET A 1 32.10 -41.73 -23.61
N VAL A 2 31.34 -42.33 -22.70
CA VAL A 2 29.91 -42.04 -22.42
C VAL A 2 29.64 -40.60 -21.97
N ARG A 3 30.49 -40.02 -21.11
CA ARG A 3 30.34 -38.66 -20.56
C ARG A 3 30.31 -37.54 -21.61
N LYS A 4 31.14 -37.64 -22.67
CA LYS A 4 31.19 -36.63 -23.76
C LYS A 4 29.95 -36.69 -24.67
N ARG A 5 29.36 -37.88 -24.87
CA ARG A 5 28.11 -38.01 -25.65
C ARG A 5 26.90 -37.53 -24.86
N ALA A 6 26.83 -37.84 -23.57
CA ALA A 6 25.79 -37.33 -22.69
C ALA A 6 25.80 -35.79 -22.62
N LEU A 7 26.98 -35.16 -22.51
CA LEU A 7 27.11 -33.69 -22.50
C LEU A 7 26.63 -33.05 -23.81
N LYS A 8 26.87 -33.69 -24.96
CA LYS A 8 26.41 -33.22 -26.28
C LYS A 8 24.87 -33.23 -26.43
N ILE A 9 24.16 -33.98 -25.60
CA ILE A 9 22.70 -34.09 -25.62
C ILE A 9 22.08 -33.25 -24.50
N VAL A 10 22.65 -33.32 -23.30
CA VAL A 10 22.13 -32.61 -22.12
C VAL A 10 22.27 -31.09 -22.27
N VAL A 11 23.40 -30.59 -22.78
CA VAL A 11 23.61 -29.14 -22.94
C VAL A 11 22.57 -28.49 -23.89
N PRO A 12 22.32 -29.01 -25.11
CA PRO A 12 21.29 -28.42 -25.97
C PRO A 12 19.87 -28.61 -25.42
N LEU A 13 19.57 -29.70 -24.70
CA LEU A 13 18.28 -29.88 -24.03
C LEU A 13 18.05 -28.84 -22.93
N VAL A 14 19.07 -28.58 -22.10
CA VAL A 14 19.02 -27.56 -21.06
C VAL A 14 18.90 -26.17 -21.69
N ALA A 15 19.67 -25.87 -22.75
CA ALA A 15 19.55 -24.62 -23.48
C ALA A 15 18.16 -24.43 -24.10
N LEU A 16 17.58 -25.47 -24.71
CA LEU A 16 16.22 -25.44 -25.26
C LEU A 16 15.18 -25.20 -24.16
N PHE A 17 15.37 -25.81 -22.99
CA PHE A 17 14.50 -25.59 -21.83
C PHE A 17 14.55 -24.13 -21.34
N PHE A 18 15.74 -23.52 -21.26
CA PHE A 18 15.88 -22.10 -20.91
C PHE A 18 15.28 -21.17 -21.96
N VAL A 19 15.44 -21.48 -23.26
CA VAL A 19 14.82 -20.72 -24.36
C VAL A 19 13.30 -20.82 -24.30
N ALA A 20 12.74 -22.01 -24.05
CA ALA A 20 11.30 -22.22 -23.90
C ALA A 20 10.74 -21.50 -22.66
N ALA A 21 11.45 -21.55 -21.54
CA ALA A 21 11.08 -20.82 -20.32
C ALA A 21 11.12 -19.31 -20.52
N PHE A 22 12.16 -18.79 -21.20
CA PHE A 22 12.26 -17.38 -21.58
C PHE A 22 11.13 -16.95 -22.52
N ALA A 23 10.82 -17.76 -23.54
CA ALA A 23 9.73 -17.50 -24.46
C ALA A 23 8.38 -17.49 -23.73
N LYS A 24 8.11 -18.46 -22.85
CA LYS A 24 6.90 -18.48 -22.00
C LYS A 24 6.80 -17.22 -21.14
N HIS A 25 7.86 -16.85 -20.42
CA HIS A 25 7.87 -15.65 -19.58
C HIS A 25 7.61 -14.37 -20.41
N ARG A 26 8.18 -14.27 -21.61
CA ARG A 26 8.05 -13.09 -22.46
C ARG A 26 6.71 -13.02 -23.21
N PHE A 27 6.15 -14.16 -23.64
CA PHE A 27 4.95 -14.21 -24.49
C PHE A 27 3.66 -14.56 -23.74
N ILE A 28 3.72 -15.36 -22.67
CA ILE A 28 2.55 -15.78 -21.89
C ILE A 28 2.39 -14.91 -20.65
N ASP A 29 3.49 -14.62 -19.94
CA ASP A 29 3.47 -13.80 -18.72
C ASP A 29 3.66 -12.28 -19.04
N GLY A 30 4.00 -11.96 -20.29
CA GLY A 30 4.36 -10.62 -20.76
C GLY A 30 3.21 -9.70 -21.18
N LYS A 31 2.12 -9.64 -20.41
CA LYS A 31 1.14 -8.55 -20.54
C LYS A 31 1.30 -7.47 -19.48
N ILE A 32 2.51 -7.30 -18.93
CA ILE A 32 2.84 -6.12 -18.14
C ILE A 32 3.07 -4.97 -19.13
N GLN A 33 2.03 -4.19 -19.39
CA GLN A 33 2.16 -2.92 -20.11
C GLN A 33 2.57 -1.86 -19.09
N GLN A 34 3.83 -1.44 -19.14
CA GLN A 34 4.27 -0.27 -18.39
C GLN A 34 3.58 0.97 -18.96
N VAL A 35 2.69 1.58 -18.18
CA VAL A 35 1.93 2.79 -18.55
C VAL A 35 2.62 4.08 -18.10
N GLY A 36 3.56 3.98 -17.16
CA GLY A 36 4.28 5.12 -16.61
C GLY A 36 5.53 4.74 -15.82
N THR A 37 6.31 5.75 -15.46
CA THR A 37 7.49 5.64 -14.60
C THR A 37 7.50 6.83 -13.65
N LEU A 38 7.68 6.60 -12.35
CA LEU A 38 7.86 7.68 -11.39
C LEU A 38 9.13 8.48 -11.76
N LYS A 39 8.97 9.79 -11.98
CA LYS A 39 10.06 10.64 -12.49
C LYS A 39 10.81 11.41 -11.38
N SER A 40 10.19 11.59 -10.22
CA SER A 40 10.79 12.33 -9.11
C SER A 40 11.61 11.42 -8.21
N ARG A 41 12.77 11.90 -7.77
CA ARG A 41 13.58 11.26 -6.72
C ARG A 41 12.94 11.37 -5.34
N ASP A 42 11.96 12.25 -5.17
CA ASP A 42 11.19 12.34 -3.92
C ASP A 42 10.32 11.09 -3.68
N MET A 43 10.16 10.21 -4.67
CA MET A 43 9.30 9.01 -4.62
C MET A 43 10.13 7.74 -4.82
N ASP A 44 11.24 7.61 -4.09
CA ASP A 44 12.20 6.51 -4.21
C ASP A 44 11.87 5.26 -3.38
N GLU A 45 10.82 5.33 -2.56
CA GLU A 45 10.36 4.23 -1.69
C GLU A 45 8.82 4.07 -1.76
N THR A 46 8.23 4.18 -2.95
CA THR A 46 6.77 4.15 -3.10
C THR A 46 6.15 2.79 -2.79
N SER A 47 5.20 2.75 -1.85
CA SER A 47 4.52 1.51 -1.39
C SER A 47 3.04 1.42 -1.81
N GLY A 48 2.26 2.49 -1.71
CA GLY A 48 0.82 2.50 -2.05
C GLY A 48 0.43 3.38 -3.26
N ILE A 49 -0.69 3.05 -3.91
CA ILE A 49 -1.31 3.87 -4.98
C ILE A 49 -2.84 3.84 -4.95
N ALA A 50 -3.48 4.99 -5.10
CA ALA A 50 -4.93 5.11 -5.24
C ALA A 50 -5.35 6.14 -6.30
N ALA A 51 -6.35 5.82 -7.11
CA ALA A 51 -6.89 6.75 -8.11
C ALA A 51 -7.75 7.82 -7.45
N SER A 52 -7.58 9.08 -7.87
CA SER A 52 -8.45 10.19 -7.46
C SER A 52 -9.87 10.01 -7.97
N ALA A 53 -10.87 10.27 -7.12
CA ALA A 53 -12.27 10.26 -7.55
C ALA A 53 -12.71 11.62 -8.10
N VAL A 54 -11.99 12.70 -7.78
CA VAL A 54 -12.38 14.08 -8.17
C VAL A 54 -11.55 14.66 -9.31
N ASN A 55 -10.39 14.07 -9.60
CA ASN A 55 -9.48 14.44 -10.69
C ASN A 55 -9.18 13.23 -11.59
N PRO A 56 -9.88 13.06 -12.72
CA PRO A 56 -9.62 11.96 -13.65
C PRO A 56 -8.16 11.94 -14.13
N GLY A 57 -7.54 10.77 -14.10
CA GLY A 57 -6.13 10.57 -14.52
C GLY A 57 -5.08 10.97 -13.48
N LEU A 58 -5.50 11.38 -12.28
CA LEU A 58 -4.62 11.66 -11.14
C LEU A 58 -4.62 10.47 -10.18
N TYR A 59 -3.43 10.12 -9.68
CA TYR A 59 -3.22 9.06 -8.70
C TYR A 59 -2.46 9.61 -7.50
N TYR A 60 -2.78 9.10 -6.32
CA TYR A 60 -2.07 9.41 -5.09
C TYR A 60 -1.12 8.28 -4.75
N VAL A 61 0.11 8.61 -4.42
CA VAL A 61 1.15 7.68 -3.95
C VAL A 61 1.83 8.24 -2.72
N HIS A 62 2.47 7.39 -1.95
CA HIS A 62 3.30 7.78 -0.81
C HIS A 62 4.55 6.91 -0.77
N ASN A 63 5.58 7.41 -0.09
CA ASN A 63 6.69 6.57 0.30
C ASN A 63 6.37 5.80 1.59
N ASP A 64 7.12 4.73 1.77
CA ASP A 64 7.13 3.88 2.94
C ASP A 64 7.93 4.51 4.11
N SER A 65 8.49 3.65 4.96
CA SER A 65 9.22 3.97 6.18
C SER A 65 10.35 4.99 5.99
N GLY A 66 10.31 6.08 6.77
CA GLY A 66 11.39 7.07 6.78
C GLY A 66 11.15 8.31 5.93
N ASP A 67 9.97 8.46 5.31
CA ASP A 67 9.52 9.74 4.77
C ASP A 67 8.80 10.62 5.83
N SER A 68 8.66 11.89 5.50
CA SER A 68 7.88 12.88 6.23
C SER A 68 6.38 12.77 6.00
N SER A 69 5.59 13.51 6.79
CA SER A 69 4.13 13.66 6.64
C SER A 69 3.74 14.33 5.30
N ARG A 70 3.86 13.57 4.21
CA ARG A 70 3.50 13.97 2.86
C ARG A 70 3.04 12.78 2.03
N PHE A 71 2.31 13.08 0.96
CA PHE A 71 2.02 12.16 -0.13
C PHE A 71 2.04 12.95 -1.44
N PHE A 72 1.94 12.25 -2.56
CA PHE A 72 2.15 12.83 -3.88
C PHE A 72 0.95 12.59 -4.77
N ALA A 73 0.64 13.57 -5.62
CA ALA A 73 -0.27 13.41 -6.72
C ALA A 73 0.51 13.29 -8.03
N ILE A 74 0.26 12.22 -8.79
CA ILE A 74 0.96 11.89 -10.03
C ILE A 74 -0.04 11.68 -11.17
N THR A 75 0.42 11.87 -12.40
CA THR A 75 -0.32 11.42 -13.60
C THR A 75 -0.14 9.92 -13.82
N GLU A 76 -0.94 9.33 -14.71
CA GLU A 76 -0.78 7.94 -15.15
C GLU A 76 0.64 7.61 -15.65
N SER A 77 1.31 8.59 -16.26
CA SER A 77 2.69 8.44 -16.75
C SER A 77 3.77 8.51 -15.66
N GLY A 78 3.39 8.80 -14.40
CA GLY A 78 4.29 8.98 -13.27
C GLY A 78 4.90 10.39 -13.13
N GLU A 79 4.36 11.39 -13.84
CA GLU A 79 4.74 12.79 -13.64
C GLU A 79 4.19 13.29 -12.30
N LEU A 80 5.07 13.84 -11.46
CA LEU A 80 4.68 14.50 -10.21
C LEU A 80 3.95 15.82 -10.48
N LYS A 81 2.71 15.91 -10.04
CA LYS A 81 1.88 17.12 -10.12
C LYS A 81 1.94 17.95 -8.85
N SER A 82 1.81 17.30 -7.70
CA SER A 82 1.84 17.98 -6.39
C SER A 82 2.47 17.12 -5.32
N THR A 83 3.24 17.75 -4.43
CA THR A 83 3.55 17.22 -3.10
C THR A 83 2.57 17.81 -2.09
N ILE A 84 1.78 16.96 -1.45
CA ILE A 84 0.78 17.34 -0.45
C ILE A 84 1.37 17.04 0.93
N LYS A 85 1.72 18.09 1.68
CA LYS A 85 2.21 17.98 3.05
C LYS A 85 1.06 18.06 4.04
N PHE A 86 1.26 17.49 5.23
CA PHE A 86 0.33 17.64 6.33
C PHE A 86 1.06 17.64 7.66
N LYS A 87 0.35 18.01 8.73
CA LYS A 87 0.85 17.91 10.10
C LYS A 87 0.40 16.58 10.68
N GLY A 88 1.34 15.65 10.86
CA GLY A 88 1.13 14.37 11.53
C GLY A 88 1.26 14.45 13.06
N ASP A 89 1.56 13.32 13.71
CA ASP A 89 1.76 13.24 15.17
C ASP A 89 3.02 14.01 15.59
N PRO A 90 2.92 15.05 16.44
CA PRO A 90 4.08 15.81 16.88
C PRO A 90 5.09 15.01 17.72
N LYS A 91 4.74 13.80 18.18
CA LYS A 91 5.67 12.90 18.89
C LYS A 91 6.58 12.14 17.94
N GLU A 92 6.22 12.02 16.67
CA GLU A 92 7.04 11.38 15.65
C GLU A 92 7.93 12.44 14.97
N PRO A 93 9.25 12.24 14.85
CA PRO A 93 10.17 13.25 14.31
C PRO A 93 9.83 13.72 12.88
N LEU A 94 9.23 12.84 12.09
CA LEU A 94 8.81 13.07 10.71
C LEU A 94 7.28 13.28 10.59
N GLY A 95 6.59 13.30 11.72
CA GLY A 95 5.13 13.38 11.86
C GLY A 95 4.37 12.09 11.54
N VAL A 96 5.02 11.14 10.86
CA VAL A 96 4.53 9.76 10.67
C VAL A 96 5.66 8.80 10.99
N ARG A 97 5.33 7.54 11.25
CA ARG A 97 6.31 6.51 11.60
C ARG A 97 6.56 5.50 10.49
N ASP A 98 5.50 4.93 9.93
CA ASP A 98 5.58 3.78 9.02
C ASP A 98 4.32 3.75 8.11
N CYS A 99 4.36 4.52 7.02
CA CYS A 99 3.24 4.66 6.09
C CYS A 99 3.23 3.54 5.06
N GLU A 100 2.20 2.69 5.07
CA GLU A 100 2.25 1.43 4.33
C GLU A 100 1.30 1.37 3.14
N ASP A 101 0.14 2.04 3.25
CA ASP A 101 -0.84 2.03 2.16
C ASP A 101 -1.71 3.29 2.10
N ILE A 102 -2.30 3.53 0.93
CA ILE A 102 -3.17 4.66 0.61
C ILE A 102 -4.42 4.21 -0.14
N ALA A 103 -5.56 4.75 0.25
CA ALA A 103 -6.84 4.44 -0.39
C ALA A 103 -7.65 5.70 -0.66
N VAL A 104 -8.57 5.62 -1.62
CA VAL A 104 -9.57 6.66 -1.89
C VAL A 104 -10.95 6.09 -1.71
N GLY A 105 -11.84 6.84 -1.05
CA GLY A 105 -13.21 6.38 -0.83
C GLY A 105 -14.13 7.43 -0.20
N PRO A 106 -15.38 7.05 0.10
CA PRO A 106 -16.33 7.94 0.76
C PRO A 106 -15.86 8.29 2.17
N GLY A 107 -16.57 9.19 2.84
CA GLY A 107 -16.27 9.57 4.23
C GLY A 107 -17.48 10.17 4.94
N PRO A 108 -17.26 11.01 5.97
CA PRO A 108 -18.34 11.50 6.81
C PRO A 108 -19.34 12.41 6.08
N VAL A 109 -18.90 13.13 5.05
CA VAL A 109 -19.77 13.99 4.26
C VAL A 109 -20.24 13.25 3.01
N LYS A 110 -21.57 13.14 2.84
CA LYS A 110 -22.19 12.51 1.67
C LYS A 110 -21.70 13.18 0.38
N LYS A 111 -21.45 12.38 -0.66
CA LYS A 111 -20.98 12.80 -1.99
C LYS A 111 -19.61 13.49 -2.02
N LYS A 112 -18.86 13.48 -0.91
CA LYS A 112 -17.44 13.84 -0.91
C LYS A 112 -16.59 12.59 -0.96
N SER A 113 -15.40 12.74 -1.55
CA SER A 113 -14.38 11.71 -1.61
C SER A 113 -13.17 12.14 -0.78
N TYR A 114 -12.46 11.14 -0.27
CA TYR A 114 -11.40 11.31 0.70
C TYR A 114 -10.23 10.39 0.38
N VAL A 115 -9.02 10.90 0.60
CA VAL A 115 -7.78 10.12 0.64
C VAL A 115 -7.58 9.63 2.07
N TYR A 116 -7.21 8.36 2.22
CA TYR A 116 -6.89 7.70 3.47
C TYR A 116 -5.45 7.22 3.39
N LEU A 117 -4.55 7.83 4.14
CA LEU A 117 -3.15 7.41 4.24
C LEU A 117 -2.95 6.66 5.56
N GLY A 118 -2.46 5.42 5.48
CA GLY A 118 -2.25 4.55 6.63
C GLY A 118 -0.82 4.61 7.14
N ASP A 119 -0.59 5.25 8.27
CA ASP A 119 0.59 5.07 9.11
C ASP A 119 0.34 3.85 10.02
N ILE A 120 0.46 2.66 9.42
CA ILE A 120 -0.04 1.39 9.96
C ILE A 120 1.04 0.31 10.11
N GLY A 121 2.26 0.57 9.63
CA GLY A 121 3.39 -0.34 9.78
C GLY A 121 3.87 -0.39 11.22
N ASP A 122 4.35 -1.56 11.62
CA ASP A 122 4.92 -1.79 12.94
C ASP A 122 5.80 -3.04 12.93
N ASN A 123 6.91 -3.00 12.19
CA ASN A 123 7.85 -4.12 12.07
C ASN A 123 8.26 -4.77 13.42
N SER A 124 8.20 -4.02 14.54
CA SER A 124 8.51 -4.52 15.89
C SER A 124 7.28 -4.94 16.73
N ALA A 125 6.06 -4.72 16.23
CA ALA A 125 4.80 -4.99 16.93
C ALA A 125 4.74 -4.37 18.35
N ILE A 126 5.06 -3.09 18.46
CA ILE A 126 5.11 -2.35 19.75
C ILE A 126 4.19 -1.13 19.81
N ARG A 127 3.59 -0.70 18.70
CA ARG A 127 2.71 0.47 18.63
C ARG A 127 1.41 0.19 19.37
N LYS A 128 1.05 1.08 20.29
CA LYS A 128 -0.22 1.00 21.05
C LYS A 128 -1.44 1.23 20.17
N PHE A 129 -1.26 1.95 19.07
CA PHE A 129 -2.25 2.21 18.04
C PHE A 129 -1.52 2.51 16.71
N ILE A 130 -2.23 2.27 15.62
CA ILE A 130 -1.89 2.73 14.27
C ILE A 130 -2.76 3.93 13.92
N THR A 131 -2.36 4.70 12.92
CA THR A 131 -3.01 5.97 12.58
C THR A 131 -3.41 6.01 11.12
N ILE A 132 -4.63 6.45 10.85
CA ILE A 132 -5.08 6.80 9.50
C ILE A 132 -5.31 8.29 9.42
N TYR A 133 -4.65 8.92 8.45
CA TYR A 133 -4.86 10.33 8.11
C TYR A 133 -5.85 10.42 6.95
N ARG A 134 -7.01 11.03 7.20
CA ARG A 134 -8.07 11.22 6.21
C ARG A 134 -8.11 12.65 5.70
N PHE A 135 -7.99 12.85 4.40
CA PHE A 135 -8.01 14.15 3.74
C PHE A 135 -9.20 14.25 2.80
N ALA A 136 -9.91 15.38 2.77
CA ALA A 136 -10.87 15.62 1.70
C ALA A 136 -10.11 15.81 0.38
N GLU A 137 -10.50 15.09 -0.67
CA GLU A 137 -9.89 15.29 -1.98
C GLU A 137 -10.11 16.73 -2.46
N ASN A 138 -9.06 17.32 -3.05
CA ASN A 138 -9.09 18.67 -3.57
C ASN A 138 -8.71 18.68 -5.07
N LYS A 139 -9.51 19.37 -5.88
CA LYS A 139 -9.26 19.51 -7.32
C LYS A 139 -7.95 20.21 -7.64
N HIS A 140 -7.54 21.15 -6.79
CA HIS A 140 -6.30 21.90 -6.98
C HIS A 140 -5.02 21.04 -6.86
N TRP A 141 -5.10 19.80 -6.34
CA TRP A 141 -3.91 18.95 -6.26
C TRP A 141 -3.39 18.47 -7.62
N GLN A 142 -4.14 18.66 -8.71
CA GLN A 142 -3.66 18.36 -10.06
C GLN A 142 -2.57 19.33 -10.56
N ASP A 143 -2.42 20.52 -9.95
CA ASP A 143 -1.56 21.60 -10.44
C ASP A 143 -0.92 22.47 -9.35
N ALA A 144 -1.10 22.15 -8.07
CA ALA A 144 -0.56 22.96 -6.97
C ALA A 144 0.97 22.97 -6.85
N GLY A 145 1.67 21.94 -7.34
CA GLY A 145 3.12 21.78 -7.18
C GLY A 145 3.54 21.42 -5.74
N LYS A 146 3.29 22.31 -4.78
CA LYS A 146 3.42 22.06 -3.34
C LYS A 146 2.24 22.66 -2.60
N THR A 147 1.64 21.90 -1.70
CA THR A 147 0.47 22.35 -0.94
C THR A 147 0.41 21.67 0.42
N GLU A 148 -0.46 22.20 1.28
CA GLU A 148 -0.74 21.63 2.59
C GLU A 148 -2.19 21.12 2.65
N ALA A 149 -2.39 20.01 3.36
CA ALA A 149 -3.69 19.45 3.64
C ALA A 149 -3.84 19.23 5.15
N VAL A 150 -5.06 19.40 5.64
CA VAL A 150 -5.41 19.16 7.04
C VAL A 150 -6.13 17.81 7.15
N PRO A 151 -5.56 16.81 7.84
CA PRO A 151 -6.21 15.52 8.03
C PRO A 151 -7.22 15.56 9.16
N ALA A 152 -8.26 14.74 9.04
CA ALA A 152 -8.89 14.13 10.20
C ALA A 152 -8.06 12.90 10.61
N VAL A 153 -7.69 12.82 11.88
CA VAL A 153 -6.86 11.73 12.43
C VAL A 153 -7.76 10.65 13.01
N ILE A 154 -7.46 9.39 12.69
CA ILE A 154 -8.18 8.21 13.19
C ILE A 154 -7.15 7.25 13.79
N ASN A 155 -7.12 7.15 15.12
CA ASN A 155 -6.27 6.19 15.82
C ASN A 155 -7.02 4.87 16.02
N LEU A 156 -6.39 3.76 15.67
CA LEU A 156 -6.95 2.42 15.72
C LEU A 156 -6.04 1.52 16.55
N ARG A 157 -6.62 0.75 17.46
CA ARG A 157 -5.90 -0.23 18.27
C ARG A 157 -6.43 -1.62 17.96
N TYR A 158 -5.52 -2.56 17.77
CA TYR A 158 -5.84 -3.97 17.63
C TYR A 158 -6.38 -4.55 18.96
N PRO A 159 -7.39 -5.42 18.92
CA PRO A 159 -7.99 -6.00 20.13
C PRO A 159 -7.10 -7.03 20.82
N ASP A 160 -6.09 -7.56 20.14
CA ASP A 160 -5.34 -8.76 20.53
C ASP A 160 -3.82 -8.60 20.46
N GLY A 161 -3.33 -7.38 20.67
CA GLY A 161 -1.91 -7.02 20.63
C GLY A 161 -1.53 -6.23 19.39
N ALA A 162 -0.37 -5.58 19.41
CA ALA A 162 0.11 -4.80 18.27
C ALA A 162 0.45 -5.72 17.10
N TRP A 163 0.16 -5.24 15.89
CA TRP A 163 0.44 -5.95 14.65
C TRP A 163 1.00 -4.98 13.62
N ASP A 164 1.97 -5.48 12.86
CA ASP A 164 2.46 -4.89 11.63
C ASP A 164 1.42 -5.07 10.52
N ALA A 165 1.13 -4.03 9.72
CA ALA A 165 0.15 -4.09 8.65
C ALA A 165 0.61 -3.35 7.40
N GLU A 166 0.24 -3.87 6.24
CA GLU A 166 0.74 -3.40 4.93
C GLU A 166 -0.38 -2.94 4.01
N SER A 167 -1.63 -3.13 4.41
CA SER A 167 -2.74 -2.87 3.50
C SER A 167 -3.94 -2.29 4.20
N LEU A 168 -4.50 -1.30 3.53
CA LEU A 168 -5.63 -0.49 3.90
C LEU A 168 -6.63 -0.50 2.74
N ALA A 169 -7.88 -0.85 3.01
CA ALA A 169 -8.94 -0.74 2.00
C ALA A 169 -10.16 -0.04 2.56
N ILE A 170 -10.85 0.69 1.69
CA ILE A 170 -12.11 1.37 2.02
C ILE A 170 -13.25 0.64 1.33
N ASP A 171 -14.19 0.15 2.12
CA ASP A 171 -15.44 -0.43 1.62
C ASP A 171 -16.53 0.66 1.60
N PRO A 172 -16.98 1.09 0.41
CA PRO A 172 -17.98 2.14 0.29
C PRO A 172 -19.40 1.66 0.60
N LEU A 173 -19.66 0.35 0.55
CA LEU A 173 -20.98 -0.24 0.74
C LEU A 173 -21.24 -0.41 2.24
N ASP A 174 -20.35 -1.15 2.91
CA ASP A 174 -20.47 -1.43 4.34
C ASP A 174 -19.93 -0.29 5.20
N LYS A 175 -19.26 0.70 4.58
CA LYS A 175 -18.62 1.85 5.23
C LYS A 175 -17.64 1.39 6.29
N LEU A 176 -16.72 0.51 5.87
CA LEU A 176 -15.67 -0.04 6.70
C LEU A 176 -14.30 0.36 6.16
N ILE A 177 -13.38 0.52 7.10
CA ILE A 177 -11.95 0.54 6.86
C ILE A 177 -11.45 -0.86 7.16
N TYR A 178 -10.78 -1.48 6.20
CA TYR A 178 -10.10 -2.76 6.36
C TYR A 178 -8.62 -2.53 6.61
N ILE A 179 -8.06 -3.29 7.56
CA ILE A 179 -6.62 -3.33 7.86
C ILE A 179 -6.18 -4.79 7.78
N ILE A 180 -5.13 -5.05 7.02
CA ILE A 180 -4.61 -6.41 6.77
C ILE A 180 -3.15 -6.46 7.25
N THR A 181 -2.87 -7.40 8.14
CA THR A 181 -1.56 -7.51 8.80
C THR A 181 -0.48 -8.11 7.89
N LYS A 182 0.78 -7.73 8.12
CA LYS A 182 1.99 -8.32 7.54
C LYS A 182 2.40 -9.59 8.30
N ARG A 183 2.93 -10.56 7.55
CA ARG A 183 3.63 -11.79 8.01
C ARG A 183 2.81 -12.73 8.91
N GLY A 184 3.42 -13.89 9.18
CA GLY A 184 2.86 -15.03 9.91
C GLY A 184 2.38 -16.16 9.00
N ASP A 185 2.11 -17.34 9.57
CA ASP A 185 1.52 -18.47 8.84
C ASP A 185 0.11 -18.15 8.29
N SER A 186 -0.49 -17.06 8.77
CA SER A 186 -1.76 -16.53 8.28
C SER A 186 -1.84 -15.05 8.58
N VAL A 187 -2.33 -14.27 7.62
CA VAL A 187 -2.57 -12.84 7.80
C VAL A 187 -3.95 -12.62 8.45
N ARG A 188 -4.09 -11.53 9.19
CA ARG A 188 -5.31 -11.20 9.91
C ARG A 188 -5.99 -10.01 9.25
N VAL A 189 -7.32 -10.04 9.22
CA VAL A 189 -8.15 -8.97 8.67
C VAL A 189 -8.93 -8.35 9.81
N TYR A 190 -8.80 -7.04 9.93
CA TYR A 190 -9.49 -6.22 10.92
C TYR A 190 -10.33 -5.16 10.22
N THR A 191 -11.35 -4.67 10.91
CA THR A 191 -12.13 -3.52 10.41
C THR A 191 -12.41 -2.49 11.48
N SER A 192 -12.55 -1.23 11.05
CA SER A 192 -13.17 -0.15 11.82
C SER A 192 -14.32 0.45 11.00
N PRO A 193 -15.35 1.04 11.63
CA PRO A 193 -16.27 1.94 10.93
C PRO A 193 -15.49 3.06 10.22
N LEU A 194 -15.94 3.43 9.02
CA LEU A 194 -15.37 4.52 8.22
C LEU A 194 -15.48 5.88 8.90
N VAL A 195 -16.55 6.06 9.67
CA VAL A 195 -16.75 7.21 10.56
C VAL A 195 -16.77 6.66 11.98
N PRO A 196 -15.60 6.49 12.61
CA PRO A 196 -15.58 6.00 13.98
C PRO A 196 -16.23 7.01 14.93
N PRO A 197 -16.72 6.54 16.09
CA PRO A 197 -17.24 7.43 17.13
C PRO A 197 -16.14 8.38 17.61
N ALA A 198 -16.56 9.53 18.13
CA ALA A 198 -15.64 10.49 18.74
C ALA A 198 -14.90 9.85 19.93
N GLY A 199 -13.60 10.06 20.00
CA GLY A 199 -12.73 9.49 21.03
C GLY A 199 -11.27 9.50 20.59
N ASP A 200 -10.37 9.22 21.52
CA ASP A 200 -8.92 9.25 21.25
C ASP A 200 -8.43 8.05 20.43
N THR A 201 -8.98 6.85 20.65
CA THR A 201 -8.59 5.63 19.91
C THR A 201 -9.73 4.63 19.84
N VAL A 202 -9.95 4.04 18.67
CA VAL A 202 -11.00 3.05 18.40
C VAL A 202 -10.40 1.66 18.40
N THR A 203 -11.09 0.69 18.99
CA THR A 203 -10.62 -0.71 18.93
C THR A 203 -11.14 -1.38 17.66
N LEU A 204 -10.23 -1.98 16.91
CA LEU A 204 -10.55 -2.71 15.69
C LEU A 204 -11.39 -3.96 15.98
N THR A 205 -12.26 -4.31 15.04
CA THR A 205 -12.99 -5.58 15.04
C THR A 205 -12.19 -6.61 14.25
N PHE A 206 -11.74 -7.69 14.90
CA PHE A 206 -11.18 -8.84 14.20
C PHE A 206 -12.26 -9.50 13.34
N ARG A 207 -11.96 -9.75 12.06
CA ARG A 207 -12.90 -10.41 11.13
C ARG A 207 -12.52 -11.85 10.90
N VAL A 208 -11.30 -12.08 10.43
CA VAL A 208 -10.87 -13.40 9.99
C VAL A 208 -9.35 -13.49 9.95
N ARG A 209 -8.87 -14.72 9.97
CA ARG A 209 -7.50 -15.08 9.65
C ARG A 209 -7.51 -15.73 8.26
N LEU A 210 -6.84 -15.10 7.30
CA LEU A 210 -6.67 -15.66 5.96
C LEU A 210 -5.48 -16.61 5.98
N PHE A 211 -5.78 -17.90 5.86
CA PHE A 211 -4.77 -18.93 5.68
C PHE A 211 -4.55 -19.14 4.18
N PHE A 212 -3.33 -18.91 3.73
CA PHE A 212 -2.91 -19.29 2.38
C PHE A 212 -2.13 -20.59 2.50
N ALA A 213 -2.63 -21.66 1.87
CA ALA A 213 -1.92 -22.92 1.80
C ALA A 213 -0.65 -22.74 0.95
N GLY A 214 0.47 -22.41 1.60
CA GLY A 214 1.77 -22.34 0.95
C GLY A 214 2.36 -23.73 0.71
N LEU A 215 3.18 -23.86 -0.34
CA LEU A 215 4.19 -24.92 -0.39
C LEU A 215 5.07 -24.79 0.88
N LYS A 216 5.27 -25.89 1.60
CA LYS A 216 6.22 -25.97 2.72
C LYS A 216 7.52 -26.58 2.18
N PRO A 217 8.39 -25.84 1.46
CA PRO A 217 9.60 -26.42 0.88
C PRO A 217 10.55 -26.94 1.96
N PHE A 218 10.44 -26.42 3.18
CA PHE A 218 11.15 -26.91 4.36
C PHE A 218 10.17 -27.03 5.53
N LYS A 219 10.14 -28.20 6.18
CA LYS A 219 9.56 -28.34 7.52
C LYS A 219 10.54 -27.64 8.47
N TRP A 220 10.13 -26.51 9.01
CA TRP A 220 10.80 -25.90 10.16
C TRP A 220 10.39 -26.67 11.42
#